data_AF-A0A3R6NVW6-F1
#
_entry.id   AF-A0A3R6NVW6-F1
#
_cell.length_a   1.000
_cell.length_b   1.000
_cell.length_c   1.000
_cell.angle_alpha   90.00
_cell.angle_beta   90.00
_cell.angle_gamma   90.00
#
_symmetry.space_group_name_H-M   'P 1'
#
loop_
_entity.id
_entity.type
_entity.pdbx_description
1 polymer ?
#
loop_
_entity_poly.entity_id
_entity_poly.type
_entity_poly.pdbx_seq_one_letter_code
_entity_poly.pdbx_strand_id
1 'polypeptide(L)'
;MLHKWRISEMRKNHKIKTVLLAGLAGTMVLGSCFSAYAAGVTKSNGKLYYYQADGSLGTGLIHDTASDKYYYALSDGSLVTGWLHLDQDYYYMNDDGALWTGWRTISGSRYYFYPESGKCALNVAMEIGGSWYLFGTDGKMQTGFQNVNGNTYYFDPSNGVMYAGTTRTISGVSYTFNADGTCTTHVDTANSFTIGEEANQQNNSTANKQTTQESRTEGGSRVIVAGSSRS
;
A
#
# COMPACT_ATOMS: atom_id res chain seq x y z
N MET A 1 18.20 27.63 -2.99
CA MET A 1 19.02 26.41 -3.11
C MET A 1 18.76 25.56 -1.87
N LEU A 2 17.71 24.74 -1.88
CA LEU A 2 17.75 23.28 -1.80
C LEU A 2 18.57 22.71 -0.61
N HIS A 3 17.89 22.39 0.49
CA HIS A 3 18.31 21.28 1.36
C HIS A 3 17.27 20.18 1.23
N LYS A 4 17.49 19.28 0.26
CA LYS A 4 16.73 18.02 0.15
C LYS A 4 17.16 17.14 1.33
N TRP A 5 16.33 17.06 2.36
CA TRP A 5 16.54 16.18 3.51
C TRP A 5 16.29 14.73 3.10
N ARG A 6 17.33 14.04 2.62
CA ARG A 6 17.29 12.60 2.33
C ARG A 6 17.98 11.86 3.48
N ILE A 7 17.20 11.30 4.40
CA ILE A 7 17.70 10.42 5.48
C ILE A 7 18.52 9.24 4.91
N SER A 8 18.31 8.86 3.63
CA SER A 8 19.15 7.89 2.92
C SER A 8 20.61 8.30 2.72
N GLU A 9 20.92 9.61 2.65
CA GLU A 9 22.30 10.10 2.53
C GLU A 9 23.05 9.99 3.88
N MET A 10 22.33 10.03 5.01
CA MET A 10 22.92 9.97 6.35
C MET A 10 23.43 8.57 6.70
N ARG A 11 22.72 7.49 6.33
CA ARG A 11 23.15 6.11 6.62
C ARG A 11 24.38 5.64 5.82
N LYS A 12 24.70 6.26 4.68
CA LYS A 12 25.87 5.86 3.86
C LYS A 12 27.19 6.48 4.36
N ASN A 13 27.14 7.57 5.12
CA ASN A 13 28.33 8.27 5.61
C ASN A 13 28.90 7.74 6.93
N HIS A 14 28.25 6.78 7.60
CA HIS A 14 28.71 6.23 8.88
C HIS A 14 29.71 5.06 8.78
N LYS A 15 30.27 4.75 7.60
CA LYS A 15 31.41 3.81 7.48
C LYS A 15 32.77 4.51 7.64
N ILE A 16 32.90 5.45 8.58
CA ILE A 16 34.17 6.13 8.85
C ILE A 16 34.56 5.99 10.33
N LYS A 17 35.50 5.05 10.54
CA LYS A 17 36.51 4.95 11.62
C LYS A 17 36.01 5.06 13.07
N THR A 18 35.67 3.91 13.64
CA THR A 18 35.77 3.67 15.08
C THR A 18 37.23 3.83 15.52
N VAL A 19 37.55 4.90 16.23
CA VAL A 19 38.75 4.99 17.06
C VAL A 19 38.44 4.21 18.34
N LEU A 20 39.21 3.14 18.59
CA LEU A 20 39.29 2.53 19.91
C LEU A 20 39.80 3.59 20.90
N LEU A 21 39.03 3.90 21.94
CA LEU A 21 39.61 4.37 23.20
C LEU A 21 39.58 3.21 24.20
N ALA A 22 40.73 2.55 24.33
CA ALA A 22 41.07 1.72 25.46
C ALA A 22 42.22 2.41 26.23
N GLY A 23 42.13 2.42 27.56
CA GLY A 23 43.14 2.91 28.51
C GLY A 23 42.64 4.11 29.31
N LEU A 24 42.88 4.27 30.60
CA LEU A 24 43.66 3.54 31.60
C LEU A 24 43.21 4.10 32.97
N ALA A 25 43.27 3.28 34.02
CA ALA A 25 43.16 3.75 35.40
C ALA A 25 44.32 4.72 35.72
N GLY A 26 44.04 5.85 36.38
CA GLY A 26 45.09 6.70 36.93
C GLY A 26 44.69 8.14 37.25
N THR A 27 44.61 8.43 38.55
CA THR A 27 44.72 9.74 39.22
C THR A 27 43.54 10.72 39.17
N MET A 28 43.12 11.07 40.38
CA MET A 28 42.07 11.98 40.82
C MET A 28 42.33 13.44 40.44
N VAL A 29 41.34 14.10 39.84
CA VAL A 29 41.20 15.57 39.84
C VAL A 29 39.89 15.91 40.57
N LEU A 30 40.01 16.68 41.65
CA LEU A 30 38.89 17.30 42.38
C LEU A 30 38.30 18.42 41.53
N GLY A 31 37.00 18.40 41.24
CA GLY A 31 36.32 19.58 40.71
C GLY A 31 35.08 19.29 39.86
N SER A 32 33.92 19.70 40.39
CA SER A 32 32.57 19.60 39.84
C SER A 32 32.02 18.17 39.74
N CYS A 33 30.99 17.88 40.53
CA CYS A 33 30.03 16.86 40.11
C CYS A 33 29.54 17.32 38.74
N PHE A 34 29.86 16.57 37.68
CA PHE A 34 29.00 16.61 36.51
C PHE A 34 27.65 16.12 37.04
N SER A 35 26.69 17.02 37.20
CA SER A 35 25.29 16.60 37.21
C SER A 35 25.12 15.82 35.93
N ALA A 36 25.06 14.50 36.04
CA ALA A 36 24.65 13.66 34.92
C ALA A 36 23.21 14.09 34.62
N TYR A 37 23.04 14.98 33.65
CA TYR A 37 21.72 15.28 33.13
C TYR A 37 21.14 13.97 32.61
N ALA A 38 19.87 13.71 32.92
CA ALA A 38 19.15 12.58 32.38
C ALA A 38 18.97 12.81 30.87
N ALA A 39 19.97 12.40 30.08
CA ALA A 39 19.92 12.49 28.63
C ALA A 39 18.83 11.55 28.09
N GLY A 40 18.19 11.96 27.00
CA GLY A 40 17.12 11.24 26.34
C GLY A 40 15.73 11.85 26.57
N VAL A 41 14.71 11.04 26.28
CA VAL A 41 13.32 11.46 26.32
C VAL A 41 12.83 11.60 27.76
N THR A 42 12.32 12.79 28.09
CA THR A 42 11.72 13.13 29.39
C THR A 42 10.29 13.62 29.19
N LYS A 43 9.37 13.20 30.06
CA LYS A 43 7.99 13.68 30.07
C LYS A 43 7.81 14.77 31.13
N SER A 44 7.30 15.93 30.71
CA SER A 44 6.98 17.05 31.61
C SER A 44 5.67 17.72 31.18
N ASN A 45 4.76 17.95 32.12
CA ASN A 45 3.45 18.56 31.88
C ASN A 45 2.67 17.91 30.71
N GLY A 46 2.75 16.58 30.60
CA GLY A 46 2.07 15.82 29.54
C GLY A 46 2.74 15.83 28.16
N LYS A 47 3.78 16.65 27.97
CA LYS A 47 4.59 16.71 26.74
C LYS A 47 5.90 15.93 26.90
N LEU A 48 6.42 15.41 25.79
CA LEU A 48 7.73 14.80 25.72
C LEU A 48 8.77 15.83 25.27
N TYR A 49 9.98 15.73 25.79
CA TYR A 49 11.14 16.56 25.46
C TYR A 49 12.36 15.65 25.33
N TYR A 50 13.36 16.03 24.54
CA TYR A 50 14.62 15.30 24.46
C TYR A 50 15.75 16.17 25.00
N TYR A 51 16.46 15.70 26.02
CA TYR A 51 17.66 16.35 26.54
C TYR A 51 18.91 15.66 26.01
N GLN A 52 19.82 16.45 25.46
CA GLN A 52 21.13 15.98 25.01
C GLN A 52 22.01 15.63 26.22
N ALA A 53 23.15 14.97 25.98
CA ALA A 53 24.08 14.58 27.05
C ALA A 53 24.69 15.78 27.79
N ASP A 54 24.75 16.94 27.16
CA ASP A 54 25.20 18.21 27.77
C ASP A 54 24.09 18.94 28.55
N GLY A 55 22.89 18.34 28.64
CA GLY A 55 21.71 18.93 29.29
C GLY A 55 20.96 19.94 28.44
N SER A 56 21.40 20.22 27.20
CA SER A 56 20.68 21.11 26.29
C SER A 56 19.39 20.45 25.77
N LEU A 57 18.38 21.29 25.48
CA LEU A 57 17.11 20.84 24.92
C LEU A 57 17.23 20.65 23.40
N GLY A 58 16.89 19.46 22.91
CA GLY A 58 16.86 19.17 21.48
C GLY A 58 15.70 19.88 20.77
N THR A 59 15.95 20.38 19.56
CA THR A 59 14.94 20.93 18.63
C THR A 59 15.20 20.39 17.21
N GLY A 60 14.17 20.29 16.38
CA GLY A 60 14.27 19.73 15.04
C GLY A 60 14.52 18.21 15.03
N LEU A 61 15.25 17.72 14.03
CA LEU A 61 15.59 16.30 13.90
C LEU A 61 16.67 15.91 14.91
N ILE A 62 16.37 14.87 15.69
CA ILE A 62 17.27 14.35 16.72
C ILE A 62 17.52 12.88 16.41
N HIS A 63 18.80 12.47 16.41
CA HIS A 63 19.21 11.07 16.34
C HIS A 63 19.84 10.70 17.68
N ASP A 64 19.17 9.81 18.41
CA ASP A 64 19.72 9.20 19.61
C ASP A 64 20.61 8.03 19.21
N THR A 65 21.92 8.26 19.22
CA THR A 65 22.92 7.25 18.83
C THR A 65 22.99 6.06 19.77
N ALA A 66 22.51 6.19 21.02
CA ALA A 66 22.55 5.09 21.98
C ALA A 66 21.43 4.06 21.70
N SER A 67 20.25 4.54 21.30
CA SER A 67 19.10 3.69 20.98
C SER A 67 18.86 3.48 19.47
N ASP A 68 19.63 4.18 18.63
CA ASP A 68 19.43 4.30 17.18
C ASP A 68 18.01 4.73 16.79
N LYS A 69 17.41 5.61 17.60
CA LYS A 69 16.07 6.17 17.38
C LYS A 69 16.14 7.59 16.87
N TYR A 70 15.14 7.96 16.07
CA TYR A 70 14.98 9.33 15.57
C TYR A 70 13.76 9.97 16.21
N TYR A 71 13.87 11.25 16.54
CA TYR A 71 12.80 12.06 17.12
C TYR A 71 12.69 13.38 16.35
N TYR A 72 11.56 14.05 16.46
CA TYR A 72 11.40 15.40 15.94
C TYR A 72 10.81 16.31 17.01
N ALA A 73 11.56 17.32 17.40
CA ALA A 73 11.17 18.33 18.37
C ALA A 73 10.71 19.62 17.67
N LEU A 74 9.59 20.18 18.10
CA LEU A 74 9.13 21.50 17.66
C LEU A 74 10.04 22.61 18.22
N SER A 75 9.81 23.85 17.79
CA SER A 75 10.57 25.01 18.28
C SER A 75 10.42 25.27 19.78
N ASP A 76 9.33 24.80 20.40
CA ASP A 76 9.14 24.83 21.86
C ASP A 76 9.84 23.66 22.59
N GLY A 77 10.57 22.81 21.85
CA GLY A 77 11.28 21.63 22.33
C GLY A 77 10.40 20.40 22.56
N SER A 78 9.08 20.51 22.40
CA SER A 78 8.19 19.37 22.57
C SER A 78 8.33 18.38 21.40
N LEU A 79 8.42 17.09 21.70
CA LEU A 79 8.48 16.04 20.69
C LEU A 79 7.11 15.84 20.05
N VAL A 80 7.13 15.69 18.72
CA VAL A 80 5.96 15.33 17.94
C VAL A 80 5.61 13.86 18.18
N THR A 81 4.34 13.58 18.39
CA THR A 81 3.75 12.24 18.37
C THR A 81 2.66 12.21 17.29
N GLY A 82 2.40 11.04 16.71
CA GLY A 82 1.46 10.87 15.61
C GLY A 82 2.01 11.38 14.27
N TRP A 83 1.12 11.91 13.42
CA TRP A 83 1.48 12.36 12.08
C TRP A 83 2.38 13.59 12.10
N LEU A 84 3.46 13.52 11.32
CA LEU A 84 4.38 14.62 11.08
C LEU A 84 4.48 14.87 9.57
N HIS A 85 4.25 16.11 9.16
CA HIS A 85 4.39 16.54 7.77
C HIS A 85 5.58 17.51 7.66
N LEU A 86 6.58 17.15 6.86
CA LEU A 86 7.77 17.96 6.59
C LEU A 86 7.93 18.10 5.08
N ASP A 87 7.91 19.34 4.60
CA ASP A 87 7.95 19.69 3.18
C ASP A 87 6.83 19.02 2.35
N GLN A 88 7.15 17.92 1.68
CA GLN A 88 6.22 17.12 0.85
C GLN A 88 6.08 15.68 1.36
N ASP A 89 6.76 15.35 2.45
CA ASP A 89 6.88 14.01 2.99
C ASP A 89 6.11 13.88 4.31
N TYR A 90 5.52 12.71 4.51
CA TYR A 90 4.79 12.37 5.72
C TYR A 90 5.54 11.31 6.52
N TYR A 91 5.48 11.43 7.83
CA TYR A 91 6.13 10.57 8.80
C TYR A 91 5.14 10.25 9.91
N TYR A 92 5.43 9.21 10.68
CA TYR A 92 4.65 8.88 11.86
C TYR A 92 5.56 8.69 13.06
N MET A 93 5.30 9.45 14.11
CA MET A 93 6.00 9.39 15.38
C MET A 93 5.16 8.56 16.35
N ASN A 94 5.77 7.61 17.04
CA ASN A 94 5.12 6.83 18.09
C ASN A 94 4.72 7.70 19.29
N ASP A 95 3.97 7.09 20.21
CA ASP A 95 3.59 7.73 21.48
C ASP A 95 4.80 8.00 22.39
N ASP A 96 5.92 7.29 22.20
CA ASP A 96 7.22 7.58 22.85
C ASP A 96 8.03 8.67 22.11
N GLY A 97 7.48 9.24 21.05
CA GLY A 97 8.10 10.27 20.21
C GLY A 97 9.06 9.71 19.16
N ALA A 98 9.34 8.40 19.13
CA ALA A 98 10.27 7.81 18.18
C ALA A 98 9.65 7.66 16.79
N LEU A 99 10.43 7.91 15.73
CA LEU A 99 10.01 7.72 14.35
C LEU A 99 9.68 6.26 14.06
N TRP A 100 8.50 6.01 13.52
CA TRP A 100 8.08 4.68 13.06
C TRP A 100 8.59 4.40 11.64
N THR A 101 8.92 3.14 11.38
CA THR A 101 9.22 2.64 10.04
C THR A 101 8.53 1.29 9.80
N GLY A 102 8.36 0.92 8.54
CA GLY A 102 7.68 -0.30 8.12
C GLY A 102 6.15 -0.18 8.17
N TRP A 103 5.48 -1.32 8.31
CA TRP A 103 4.03 -1.41 8.34
C TRP A 103 3.43 -0.79 9.61
N ARG A 104 2.34 -0.03 9.46
CA ARG A 104 1.55 0.49 10.59
C ARG A 104 0.08 0.49 10.26
N THR A 105 -0.76 0.17 11.25
CA THR A 105 -2.20 0.41 11.17
C THR A 105 -2.52 1.67 11.96
N ILE A 106 -3.15 2.65 11.31
CA ILE A 106 -3.55 3.94 11.90
C ILE A 106 -5.02 4.15 11.56
N SER A 107 -5.87 4.25 12.58
CA SER A 107 -7.32 4.43 12.43
C SER A 107 -7.96 3.42 11.47
N GLY A 108 -7.59 2.15 11.59
CA GLY A 108 -8.11 1.04 10.77
C GLY A 108 -7.54 0.94 9.35
N SER A 109 -6.72 1.90 8.92
CA SER A 109 -6.05 1.85 7.61
C SER A 109 -4.60 1.42 7.75
N ARG A 110 -4.09 0.62 6.80
CA ARG A 110 -2.69 0.19 6.77
C ARG A 110 -1.85 1.17 5.94
N TYR A 111 -0.68 1.50 6.45
CA TYR A 111 0.31 2.37 5.84
C TYR A 111 1.67 1.67 5.84
N TYR A 112 2.55 2.12 4.98
CA TYR A 112 3.94 1.68 4.96
C TYR A 112 4.87 2.89 5.00
N PHE A 113 5.84 2.84 5.91
CA PHE A 113 6.88 3.84 6.05
C PHE A 113 8.21 3.23 5.62
N TYR A 114 8.89 3.87 4.67
CA TYR A 114 10.16 3.37 4.13
C TYR A 114 11.19 3.14 5.26
N PRO A 115 11.69 1.92 5.48
CA PRO A 115 12.69 1.62 6.53
C PRO A 115 13.92 2.52 6.45
N GLU A 116 14.24 2.98 5.24
CA GLU A 116 15.39 3.80 4.98
C GLU A 116 15.28 5.27 5.39
N SER A 117 14.06 5.78 5.47
CA SER A 117 13.84 7.23 5.60
C SER A 117 12.70 7.59 6.53
N GLY A 118 11.85 6.66 6.93
CA GLY A 118 10.62 6.91 7.66
C GLY A 118 9.53 7.63 6.86
N LYS A 119 9.75 7.93 5.59
CA LYS A 119 8.75 8.54 4.71
C LYS A 119 7.58 7.60 4.50
N CYS A 120 6.36 8.11 4.48
CA CYS A 120 5.17 7.35 4.12
C CYS A 120 5.18 7.07 2.61
N ALA A 121 4.85 5.84 2.23
CA ALA A 121 4.56 5.50 0.84
C ALA A 121 3.26 6.17 0.41
N LEU A 122 3.31 7.02 -0.61
CA LEU A 122 2.17 7.76 -1.15
C LEU A 122 2.10 7.58 -2.65
N ASN A 123 0.90 7.31 -3.17
CA ASN A 123 0.60 7.22 -4.59
C ASN A 123 1.57 6.33 -5.38
N VAL A 124 1.87 5.14 -4.85
CA VAL A 124 2.93 4.28 -5.34
C VAL A 124 2.53 2.81 -5.24
N ALA A 125 2.81 2.06 -6.30
CA ALA A 125 2.86 0.60 -6.26
C ALA A 125 4.29 0.17 -5.94
N MET A 126 4.47 -0.73 -4.98
CA MET A 126 5.81 -1.20 -4.62
C MET A 126 5.81 -2.64 -4.11
N GLU A 127 6.94 -3.31 -4.30
CA GLU A 127 7.20 -4.63 -3.76
C GLU A 127 7.72 -4.54 -2.33
N ILE A 128 7.09 -5.26 -1.41
CA ILE A 128 7.50 -5.38 -0.02
C ILE A 128 7.51 -6.87 0.31
N GLY A 129 8.69 -7.43 0.57
CA GLY A 129 8.84 -8.83 0.98
C GLY A 129 8.33 -9.84 -0.06
N GLY A 130 8.56 -9.59 -1.35
CA GLY A 130 8.15 -10.49 -2.44
C GLY A 130 6.71 -10.32 -2.91
N SER A 131 5.95 -9.40 -2.32
CA SER A 131 4.55 -9.13 -2.67
C SER A 131 4.37 -7.68 -3.07
N TRP A 132 3.54 -7.44 -4.08
CA TRP A 132 3.20 -6.09 -4.54
C TRP A 132 2.01 -5.53 -3.76
N TYR A 133 2.13 -4.25 -3.40
CA TYR A 133 1.11 -3.47 -2.71
C TYR A 133 0.92 -2.13 -3.42
N LEU A 134 -0.27 -1.56 -3.32
CA LEU A 134 -0.58 -0.22 -3.82
C LEU A 134 -0.93 0.70 -2.66
N PHE A 135 -0.33 1.88 -2.62
CA PHE A 135 -0.65 2.93 -1.67
C PHE A 135 -1.29 4.11 -2.41
N GLY A 136 -2.42 4.58 -1.91
CA GLY A 136 -3.15 5.73 -2.46
C GLY A 136 -2.46 7.06 -2.20
N THR A 137 -3.03 8.15 -2.71
CA THR A 137 -2.51 9.51 -2.51
C THR A 137 -2.52 9.95 -1.04
N ASP A 138 -3.37 9.35 -0.22
CA ASP A 138 -3.42 9.55 1.23
C ASP A 138 -2.55 8.55 2.02
N GLY A 139 -1.80 7.70 1.32
CA GLY A 139 -0.89 6.71 1.89
C GLY A 139 -1.55 5.42 2.38
N LYS A 140 -2.88 5.32 2.28
CA LYS A 140 -3.57 4.10 2.66
C LYS A 140 -3.30 3.00 1.65
N MET A 141 -3.00 1.82 2.15
CA MET A 141 -2.91 0.59 1.36
C MET A 141 -4.27 0.33 0.70
N GLN A 142 -4.26 0.19 -0.63
CA GLN A 142 -5.43 -0.08 -1.44
C GLN A 142 -5.70 -1.59 -1.52
N THR A 143 -6.97 -1.94 -1.66
CA THR A 143 -7.44 -3.32 -1.84
C THR A 143 -8.50 -3.39 -2.93
N GLY A 144 -8.89 -4.62 -3.32
CA GLY A 144 -9.87 -4.86 -4.37
C GLY A 144 -9.35 -4.53 -5.77
N PHE A 145 -10.27 -4.29 -6.69
CA PHE A 145 -9.96 -3.88 -8.06
C PHE A 145 -9.44 -2.45 -8.09
N GLN A 146 -8.30 -2.24 -8.75
CA GLN A 146 -7.64 -0.95 -8.87
C GLN A 146 -7.22 -0.72 -10.32
N ASN A 147 -7.51 0.47 -10.85
CA ASN A 147 -7.03 0.87 -12.17
C ASN A 147 -5.76 1.70 -12.01
N VAL A 148 -4.65 1.22 -12.58
CA VAL A 148 -3.36 1.90 -12.56
C VAL A 148 -2.89 2.04 -14.00
N ASN A 149 -2.80 3.28 -14.48
CA ASN A 149 -2.37 3.63 -15.83
C ASN A 149 -3.14 2.89 -16.95
N GLY A 150 -4.46 2.71 -16.79
CA GLY A 150 -5.30 2.05 -17.78
C GLY A 150 -5.38 0.53 -17.67
N ASN A 151 -4.55 -0.08 -16.81
CA ASN A 151 -4.60 -1.52 -16.53
C ASN A 151 -5.35 -1.78 -15.22
N THR A 152 -6.10 -2.88 -15.18
CA THR A 152 -6.80 -3.32 -13.96
C THR A 152 -5.97 -4.36 -13.22
N TYR A 153 -5.83 -4.17 -11.91
CA TYR A 153 -5.17 -5.07 -10.97
C TYR A 153 -6.14 -5.43 -9.86
N TYR A 154 -5.87 -6.53 -9.14
CA TYR A 154 -6.62 -6.89 -7.94
C TYR A 154 -5.68 -7.11 -6.77
N PHE A 155 -5.96 -6.41 -5.67
CA PHE A 155 -5.25 -6.52 -4.40
C PHE A 155 -6.16 -7.22 -3.39
N ASP A 156 -5.65 -8.26 -2.74
CA ASP A 156 -6.41 -9.08 -1.81
C ASP A 156 -7.03 -8.23 -0.68
N PRO A 157 -8.36 -8.29 -0.44
CA PRO A 157 -9.02 -7.50 0.60
C PRO A 157 -8.52 -7.75 2.04
N SER A 158 -7.96 -8.93 2.32
CA SER A 158 -7.51 -9.30 3.66
C SER A 158 -6.11 -8.77 3.98
N ASN A 159 -5.20 -8.79 2.99
CA ASN A 159 -3.79 -8.52 3.23
C ASN A 159 -3.16 -7.49 2.28
N GLY A 160 -3.86 -7.08 1.22
CA GLY A 160 -3.42 -6.09 0.24
C GLY A 160 -2.42 -6.60 -0.80
N VAL A 161 -2.16 -7.89 -0.87
CA VAL A 161 -1.23 -8.48 -1.84
C VAL A 161 -1.86 -8.51 -3.23
N MET A 162 -1.13 -8.02 -4.23
CA MET A 162 -1.54 -8.10 -5.63
C MET A 162 -1.59 -9.56 -6.11
N TYR A 163 -2.67 -9.94 -6.79
CA TYR A 163 -2.71 -11.20 -7.53
C TYR A 163 -1.96 -11.09 -8.85
N ALA A 164 -1.11 -12.07 -9.12
CA ALA A 164 -0.34 -12.18 -10.37
C ALA A 164 -0.10 -13.65 -10.73
N GLY A 165 -0.05 -13.94 -12.02
CA GLY A 165 0.22 -15.28 -12.57
C GLY A 165 -0.78 -16.34 -12.15
N THR A 166 -2.05 -15.99 -11.98
CA THR A 166 -3.08 -16.87 -11.39
C THR A 166 -4.47 -16.57 -11.91
N THR A 167 -5.38 -17.53 -11.81
CA THR A 167 -6.82 -17.34 -12.07
C THR A 167 -7.60 -17.45 -10.76
N ARG A 168 -8.50 -16.50 -10.49
CA ARG A 168 -9.28 -16.43 -9.24
C ARG A 168 -10.75 -16.16 -9.53
N THR A 169 -11.62 -16.81 -8.76
CA THR A 169 -13.06 -16.52 -8.76
C THR A 169 -13.36 -15.45 -7.72
N ILE A 170 -13.81 -14.28 -8.16
CA ILE A 170 -14.17 -13.14 -7.31
C ILE A 170 -15.63 -12.83 -7.57
N SER A 171 -16.47 -12.93 -6.54
CA SER A 171 -17.92 -12.72 -6.64
C SER A 171 -18.60 -13.58 -7.73
N GLY A 172 -18.15 -14.83 -7.90
CA GLY A 172 -18.71 -15.77 -8.88
C GLY A 172 -18.18 -15.63 -10.32
N VAL A 173 -17.31 -14.64 -10.58
CA VAL A 173 -16.69 -14.42 -11.90
C VAL A 173 -15.23 -14.83 -11.87
N SER A 174 -14.77 -15.55 -12.89
CA SER A 174 -13.37 -15.96 -13.05
C SER A 174 -12.55 -14.85 -13.70
N TYR A 175 -11.46 -14.46 -13.06
CA TYR A 175 -10.51 -13.47 -13.56
C TYR A 175 -9.14 -14.10 -13.69
N THR A 176 -8.47 -13.89 -14.82
CA THR A 176 -7.08 -14.29 -15.01
C THR A 176 -6.18 -13.07 -14.83
N PHE A 177 -5.19 -13.21 -13.96
CA PHE A 177 -4.16 -12.21 -13.69
C PHE A 177 -2.85 -12.70 -14.31
N ASN A 178 -2.31 -11.93 -15.26
CA ASN A 178 -1.04 -12.22 -15.90
C ASN A 178 0.12 -12.15 -14.89
N ALA A 179 1.32 -12.57 -15.29
CA ALA A 179 2.50 -12.56 -14.41
C ALA A 179 2.86 -11.16 -13.87
N ASP A 180 2.48 -10.09 -14.57
CA ASP A 180 2.64 -8.70 -14.14
C ASP A 180 1.46 -8.17 -13.30
N GLY A 181 0.45 -9.00 -13.04
CA GLY A 181 -0.77 -8.67 -12.29
C GLY A 181 -1.90 -8.07 -13.12
N THR A 182 -1.71 -7.81 -14.41
CA THR A 182 -2.77 -7.26 -15.26
C THR A 182 -3.93 -8.25 -15.40
N CYS A 183 -5.14 -7.75 -15.20
CA CYS A 183 -6.37 -8.55 -15.22
C CYS A 183 -6.96 -8.64 -16.63
N THR A 184 -7.29 -9.86 -17.06
CA THR A 184 -8.11 -10.15 -18.25
C THR A 184 -9.35 -10.93 -17.84
N THR A 185 -10.50 -10.59 -18.43
CA THR A 185 -11.77 -11.27 -18.15
C THR A 185 -11.93 -12.53 -19.00
N HIS A 186 -12.25 -13.65 -18.37
CA HIS A 186 -12.80 -14.83 -19.03
C HIS A 186 -14.20 -15.10 -18.44
N VAL A 187 -15.25 -14.88 -19.24
CA VAL A 187 -16.65 -15.29 -18.96
C VAL A 187 -16.92 -16.44 -19.96
N ASP A 188 -17.49 -17.60 -19.64
CA ASP A 188 -18.77 -17.84 -18.97
C ASP A 188 -18.79 -19.19 -18.21
N THR A 189 -19.45 -19.25 -17.05
CA THR A 189 -20.13 -20.50 -16.63
C THR A 189 -21.35 -20.18 -15.78
N ALA A 190 -22.38 -19.60 -16.40
CA ALA A 190 -23.78 -19.75 -15.97
C ALA A 190 -24.72 -19.28 -17.08
N ASN A 191 -24.84 -20.09 -18.14
CA ASN A 191 -26.08 -20.25 -18.92
C ASN A 191 -26.12 -21.55 -19.74
N SER A 192 -25.45 -22.61 -19.31
CA SER A 192 -25.78 -23.97 -19.77
C SER A 192 -26.73 -24.62 -18.75
N PHE A 193 -28.00 -24.20 -18.79
CA PHE A 193 -29.07 -25.01 -18.23
C PHE A 193 -29.28 -26.18 -19.19
N THR A 194 -28.59 -27.29 -18.97
CA THR A 194 -28.88 -28.54 -19.69
C THR A 194 -30.16 -29.11 -19.09
N ILE A 195 -31.29 -28.97 -19.78
CA ILE A 195 -32.44 -29.85 -19.51
C ILE A 195 -31.98 -31.24 -19.93
N GLY A 196 -31.64 -32.06 -18.93
CA GLY A 196 -31.48 -33.49 -19.14
C GLY A 196 -32.83 -34.08 -19.48
N GLU A 197 -33.07 -34.36 -20.75
CA GLU A 197 -34.19 -35.20 -21.18
C GLU A 197 -33.64 -36.63 -21.35
N GLU A 198 -33.83 -37.44 -20.30
CA GLU A 198 -33.66 -38.88 -20.37
C GLU A 198 -34.79 -39.50 -21.19
N ALA A 199 -34.38 -40.18 -22.27
CA ALA A 199 -34.94 -41.38 -22.90
C ALA A 199 -36.43 -41.39 -23.33
N ASN A 200 -36.66 -41.52 -24.65
CA ASN A 200 -37.18 -42.80 -25.16
C ASN A 200 -36.82 -43.00 -26.65
N GLN A 201 -36.04 -44.04 -26.94
CA GLN A 201 -35.86 -44.53 -28.31
C GLN A 201 -37.05 -45.41 -28.67
N GLN A 202 -37.84 -45.02 -29.68
CA GLN A 202 -38.66 -45.96 -30.41
C GLN A 202 -38.69 -45.61 -31.90
N ASN A 203 -37.78 -46.28 -32.60
CA ASN A 203 -38.06 -47.11 -33.76
C ASN A 203 -38.89 -46.55 -34.94
N ASN A 204 -38.22 -46.65 -36.09
CA ASN A 204 -38.74 -47.21 -37.35
C ASN A 204 -39.39 -46.24 -38.36
N SER A 205 -38.55 -45.85 -39.32
CA SER A 205 -38.66 -46.19 -40.74
C SER A 205 -39.82 -45.65 -41.60
N THR A 206 -39.36 -45.22 -42.78
CA THR A 206 -40.04 -45.32 -44.09
C THR A 206 -41.06 -44.23 -44.43
N ALA A 207 -40.69 -43.47 -45.46
CA ALA A 207 -41.49 -42.86 -46.53
C ALA A 207 -42.96 -42.50 -46.28
N ASN A 208 -43.41 -41.33 -46.75
CA ASN A 208 -44.12 -41.18 -48.03
C ASN A 208 -44.77 -39.78 -48.20
N LYS A 209 -44.82 -39.34 -49.47
CA LYS A 209 -45.86 -38.50 -50.12
C LYS A 209 -46.10 -37.04 -49.69
N GLN A 210 -45.57 -36.13 -50.51
CA GLN A 210 -46.29 -35.34 -51.54
C GLN A 210 -47.67 -34.73 -51.20
N THR A 211 -47.78 -33.40 -51.44
CA THR A 211 -48.89 -32.63 -52.08
C THR A 211 -49.19 -31.34 -51.29
N THR A 212 -48.63 -30.19 -51.69
CA THR A 212 -49.22 -29.10 -52.51
C THR A 212 -50.29 -28.26 -51.79
N GLN A 213 -50.01 -26.97 -51.55
CA GLN A 213 -50.84 -25.88 -52.07
C GLN A 213 -50.10 -24.53 -52.08
N GLU A 214 -50.30 -23.84 -53.20
CA GLU A 214 -49.65 -22.62 -53.67
C GLU A 214 -50.18 -21.36 -52.96
N SER A 215 -49.35 -20.32 -52.86
CA SER A 215 -49.69 -19.01 -53.46
C SER A 215 -48.46 -18.11 -53.51
N ARG A 216 -48.22 -17.55 -54.71
CA ARG A 216 -47.21 -16.54 -55.02
C ARG A 216 -47.85 -15.15 -54.92
N THR A 217 -47.14 -14.15 -54.40
CA THR A 217 -47.04 -12.78 -54.95
C THR A 217 -45.86 -12.09 -54.25
N GLU A 218 -44.70 -11.99 -54.91
CA GLU A 218 -44.20 -10.78 -55.60
C GLU A 218 -43.69 -9.66 -54.68
N GLY A 219 -42.37 -9.47 -54.73
CA GLY A 219 -41.68 -8.18 -54.88
C GLY A 219 -42.09 -6.99 -54.01
N GLY A 220 -41.19 -6.58 -53.12
CA GLY A 220 -41.27 -5.24 -52.55
C GLY A 220 -40.25 -4.97 -51.46
N SER A 221 -39.03 -4.58 -51.85
CA SER A 221 -38.09 -3.94 -50.94
C SER A 221 -38.65 -2.57 -50.53
N ARG A 222 -38.95 -2.36 -49.24
CA ARG A 222 -39.12 -1.03 -48.66
C ARG A 222 -38.46 -0.92 -47.29
N VAL A 223 -37.60 0.09 -47.23
CA VAL A 223 -36.95 0.74 -46.10
C VAL A 223 -37.93 1.00 -44.95
N ILE A 224 -37.49 0.77 -43.70
CA ILE A 224 -38.09 1.36 -42.51
C ILE A 224 -37.00 2.12 -41.75
N VAL A 225 -37.13 3.45 -41.75
CA VAL A 225 -36.47 4.38 -40.84
C VAL A 225 -37.55 4.93 -39.91
N ALA A 226 -37.13 5.32 -38.70
CA ALA A 226 -37.85 5.98 -37.60
C ALA A 226 -38.53 5.02 -36.60
N GLY A 227 -38.53 5.29 -35.30
CA GLY A 227 -38.13 6.52 -34.63
C GLY A 227 -38.17 6.38 -33.12
N SER A 228 -37.57 7.38 -32.49
CA SER A 228 -37.59 7.68 -31.07
C SER A 228 -39.02 7.82 -30.56
N SER A 229 -39.30 7.27 -29.38
CA SER A 229 -40.35 7.79 -28.50
C SER A 229 -39.95 7.62 -27.05
N ARG A 230 -40.00 8.75 -26.33
CA ARG A 230 -39.92 8.87 -24.88
C ARG A 230 -41.13 8.20 -24.21
N SER A 231 -40.91 7.73 -22.99
CA SER A 231 -41.60 8.23 -21.79
C SER A 231 -40.64 8.11 -20.62
#